data_AF-A0A836WFA5-F1
#
_entry.id   AF-A0A836WFA5-F1
#
_cell.length_a   1.000
_cell.length_b   1.000
_cell.length_c   1.000
_cell.angle_alpha   90.00
_cell.angle_beta   90.00
_cell.angle_gamma   90.00
#
_symmetry.space_group_name_H-M   'P 1'
#
loop_
_entity.id
_entity.type
_entity.pdbx_description
1 polymer ?
#
loop_
_entity_poly.entity_id
_entity_poly.type
_entity_poly.pdbx_seq_one_letter_code
_entity_poly.pdbx_strand_id
1 'polypeptide(L)'
;MMKGMPFMTNYNFGEIVLVAFPQHNGTIKKRPALVVLDIGDADIVLAPITTTKRTAPGDYELRDWSSETGLLKKSWVRLAKVSCLEKRAIVDNAPSHHRWYRHAQYASAH
;
A
#
# COMPACT_ATOMS: atom_id res chain seq x y z
N MET A 1 -7.08 22.72 21.68
CA MET A 1 -7.84 21.45 21.75
C MET A 1 -8.33 21.10 20.35
N MET A 2 -7.71 20.10 19.71
CA MET A 2 -8.33 19.13 18.79
C MET A 2 -7.53 17.83 18.99
N LYS A 3 -8.14 16.82 19.62
CA LYS A 3 -7.59 15.47 19.73
C LYS A 3 -7.61 14.85 18.33
N GLY A 4 -6.47 14.85 17.64
CA GLY A 4 -6.33 14.17 16.35
C GLY A 4 -6.47 12.66 16.55
N MET A 5 -7.55 12.11 16.01
CA MET A 5 -7.85 10.68 15.95
C MET A 5 -6.73 9.92 15.23
N PRO A 6 -6.56 8.63 15.51
CA PRO A 6 -5.25 8.07 15.57
C PRO A 6 -4.71 7.71 14.18
N PHE A 7 -3.46 8.07 13.91
CA PHE A 7 -2.62 7.36 12.95
C PHE A 7 -2.23 5.97 13.50
N MET A 8 -3.20 5.23 14.06
CA MET A 8 -2.99 3.97 14.80
C MET A 8 -2.71 2.79 13.88
N THR A 9 -3.01 2.91 12.59
CA THR A 9 -2.68 1.85 11.64
C THR A 9 -1.22 2.00 11.25
N ASN A 10 -0.41 1.11 11.80
CA ASN A 10 0.94 0.88 11.32
C ASN A 10 0.89 -0.15 10.19
N TYR A 11 1.67 0.12 9.16
CA TYR A 11 1.82 -0.72 7.99
C TYR A 11 3.18 -1.40 8.00
N ASN A 12 3.22 -2.66 7.60
CA ASN A 12 4.48 -3.39 7.53
C ASN A 12 5.15 -3.20 6.18
N PHE A 13 6.49 -3.23 6.16
CA PHE A 13 7.25 -3.33 4.91
C PHE A 13 6.72 -4.47 4.05
N GLY A 14 6.52 -4.22 2.76
CA GLY A 14 6.03 -5.22 1.82
C GLY A 14 4.51 -5.33 1.73
N GLU A 15 3.75 -4.70 2.63
CA GLU A 15 2.29 -4.64 2.49
C GLU A 15 1.90 -3.86 1.23
N ILE A 16 0.80 -4.27 0.59
CA ILE A 16 0.19 -3.53 -0.51
C ILE A 16 -1.03 -2.79 0.01
N VAL A 17 -1.11 -1.50 -0.29
CA VAL A 17 -2.22 -0.62 0.08
C VAL A 17 -2.76 0.09 -1.15
N LEU A 18 -4.03 0.53 -1.12
CA LEU A 18 -4.61 1.34 -2.18
C LEU A 18 -4.50 2.82 -1.81
N VAL A 19 -3.86 3.59 -2.67
CA VAL A 19 -3.47 4.98 -2.39
C VAL A 19 -4.06 5.92 -3.44
N ALA A 20 -4.61 7.04 -2.98
CA ALA A 20 -5.03 8.16 -3.80
C ALA A 20 -3.84 9.05 -4.17
N PHE A 21 -3.11 8.70 -5.24
CA PHE A 21 -1.93 9.46 -5.66
C PHE A 21 -2.32 10.78 -6.34
N PRO A 22 -1.82 11.93 -5.85
CA PRO A 22 -1.91 13.19 -6.58
C PRO A 22 -1.08 13.12 -7.86
N GLN A 23 -1.61 13.69 -8.93
CA GLN A 23 -0.93 13.82 -10.22
C GLN A 23 -0.56 15.29 -10.46
N HIS A 24 0.42 15.53 -11.34
CA HIS A 24 0.90 16.88 -11.66
C HIS A 24 -0.20 17.82 -12.19
N ASN A 25 -1.30 17.28 -12.73
CA ASN A 25 -2.42 18.04 -13.29
C ASN A 25 -3.57 18.24 -12.27
N GLY A 26 -3.33 18.00 -10.98
CA GLY A 26 -4.34 18.13 -9.92
C GLY A 26 -5.33 16.96 -9.84
N THR A 27 -5.28 16.00 -10.75
CA THR A 27 -6.14 14.80 -10.67
C THR A 27 -5.63 13.81 -9.62
N ILE A 28 -6.55 13.06 -9.03
CA ILE A 28 -6.23 11.96 -8.11
C ILE A 28 -6.42 10.62 -8.82
N LYS A 29 -5.43 9.73 -8.73
CA LYS A 29 -5.54 8.36 -9.25
C LYS A 29 -5.33 7.34 -8.14
N LYS A 30 -6.34 6.49 -7.92
CA LYS A 30 -6.24 5.35 -7.00
C LYS A 30 -5.37 4.27 -7.61
N ARG A 31 -4.27 3.90 -6.95
CA ARG A 31 -3.35 2.85 -7.40
C ARG A 31 -2.84 2.04 -6.21
N PRO A 32 -2.57 0.74 -6.40
CA PRO A 32 -1.86 -0.03 -5.39
C PRO A 32 -0.46 0.56 -5.20
N ALA A 33 0.06 0.45 -3.98
CA ALA A 33 1.41 0.84 -3.63
C ALA A 33 1.99 -0.16 -2.62
N LEU A 34 3.29 -0.41 -2.74
CA LEU A 34 4.06 -1.17 -1.76
C LEU A 34 4.46 -0.23 -0.62
N VAL A 35 4.26 -0.68 0.62
CA VAL A 35 4.78 -0.02 1.82
C VAL A 35 6.28 -0.25 1.91
N VAL A 36 7.04 0.84 1.91
CA VAL A 36 8.50 0.84 2.01
C VAL A 36 8.95 1.13 3.44
N LEU A 37 8.30 2.08 4.11
CA LEU A 37 8.61 2.43 5.50
C LEU A 37 7.40 3.09 6.15
N ASP A 38 7.08 2.65 7.35
CA ASP A 38 6.16 3.30 8.28
C ASP A 38 6.82 3.30 9.66
N ILE A 39 7.00 4.48 10.25
CA ILE A 39 7.60 4.63 11.58
C ILE A 39 6.55 4.89 12.67
N GLY A 40 5.27 4.83 12.33
CA GLY A 40 4.15 5.03 13.24
C GLY A 40 3.72 6.49 13.44
N ASP A 41 4.15 7.40 12.56
CA ASP A 41 3.71 8.80 12.54
C ASP A 41 2.59 9.03 11.51
N ALA A 42 2.37 10.29 11.14
CA ALA A 42 1.30 10.71 10.25
C ALA A 42 1.55 10.36 8.77
N ASP A 43 2.80 10.08 8.42
CA ASP A 43 3.25 9.91 7.05
C ASP A 43 3.69 8.46 6.80
N ILE A 44 3.82 8.10 5.52
CA ILE A 44 4.22 6.76 5.09
C ILE A 44 4.99 6.84 3.78
N VAL A 45 6.05 6.04 3.68
CA VAL A 45 6.86 5.91 2.46
C VAL A 45 6.35 4.76 1.62
N LEU A 46 6.01 5.07 0.37
CA LEU A 46 5.31 4.17 -0.54
C LEU A 46 6.00 4.11 -1.91
N ALA A 47 5.97 2.95 -2.55
CA ALA A 47 6.35 2.78 -3.96
C ALA A 47 5.13 2.40 -4.81
N PRO A 48 4.77 3.18 -5.84
CA PRO A 48 3.56 2.90 -6.63
C PRO A 48 3.71 1.64 -7.48
N ILE A 49 2.60 0.93 -7.66
CA ILE A 49 2.50 -0.27 -8.49
C ILE A 49 1.74 0.04 -9.78
N THR A 50 2.20 -0.54 -10.88
CA THR A 50 1.60 -0.36 -12.22
C THR A 50 1.45 -1.69 -12.95
N THR A 51 0.42 -1.83 -13.76
CA THR A 51 0.25 -2.97 -14.69
C THR A 51 0.97 -2.78 -16.02
N THR A 52 1.39 -1.55 -16.33
CA THR A 52 2.24 -1.28 -17.50
C THR A 52 3.63 -1.86 -17.28
N LYS A 53 4.11 -2.69 -18.22
CA LYS A 53 5.48 -3.23 -18.21
C LYS A 53 6.50 -2.11 -18.08
N ARG A 54 7.48 -2.30 -17.18
CA ARG A 54 8.60 -1.39 -16.98
C ARG A 54 9.91 -2.15 -16.94
N THR A 55 10.96 -1.52 -17.46
CA THR A 55 12.32 -2.06 -17.53
C THR A 55 13.37 -1.02 -17.13
N ALA A 56 12.94 0.13 -16.59
CA ALA A 56 13.86 1.15 -16.14
C ALA A 56 14.55 0.72 -14.84
N PRO A 57 15.77 1.21 -14.55
CA PRO A 57 16.41 0.98 -13.26
C PRO A 57 15.47 1.38 -12.11
N GLY A 58 15.33 0.49 -11.13
CA GLY A 58 14.43 0.69 -9.99
C GLY A 58 12.97 0.29 -10.21
N ASP A 59 12.58 -0.21 -11.39
CA ASP A 59 11.28 -0.83 -11.61
C ASP A 59 11.42 -2.37 -11.59
N TYR A 60 10.67 -3.07 -10.74
CA TYR A 60 10.78 -4.52 -10.56
C TYR A 60 9.45 -5.22 -10.82
N GLU A 61 9.50 -6.33 -11.55
CA GLU A 61 8.33 -7.18 -11.77
C GLU A 61 7.92 -7.89 -10.47
N LEU A 62 6.64 -7.80 -10.11
CA LEU A 62 6.07 -8.54 -9.00
C LEU A 62 5.70 -9.96 -9.47
N ARG A 63 6.38 -10.95 -8.90
CA ARG A 63 6.08 -12.38 -9.09
C ARG A 63 4.94 -12.78 -8.16
N ASP A 64 4.24 -13.88 -8.48
CA ASP A 64 3.20 -14.47 -7.63
C ASP A 64 2.09 -13.50 -7.19
N TRP A 65 1.82 -12.52 -8.06
CA TRP A 65 0.99 -11.36 -7.79
C TRP A 65 -0.46 -11.73 -7.43
N SER A 66 -1.00 -12.85 -7.94
CA SER A 66 -2.41 -13.20 -7.72
C SER A 66 -2.70 -13.83 -6.36
N SER A 67 -1.83 -14.72 -5.87
CA SER A 67 -2.10 -15.54 -4.68
C SER A 67 -1.66 -14.89 -3.38
N GLU A 68 -0.63 -14.04 -3.40
CA GLU A 68 -0.04 -13.48 -2.18
C GLU A 68 -0.36 -11.99 -1.97
N THR A 69 -0.63 -11.25 -3.05
CA THR A 69 -0.61 -9.78 -3.01
C THR A 69 -1.97 -9.11 -3.23
N GLY A 70 -3.00 -9.87 -3.61
CA GLY A 70 -4.33 -9.34 -3.95
C GLY A 70 -4.38 -8.51 -5.23
N LEU A 71 -3.29 -8.47 -6.01
CA LEU A 71 -3.26 -7.81 -7.32
C LEU A 71 -4.02 -8.66 -8.35
N LEU A 72 -4.78 -7.99 -9.21
CA LEU A 72 -5.62 -8.65 -10.22
C LEU A 72 -4.88 -8.98 -11.52
N LYS A 73 -3.70 -8.39 -11.73
CA LYS A 73 -2.92 -8.51 -12.96
C LYS A 73 -1.44 -8.46 -12.65
N LYS A 74 -0.65 -9.03 -13.57
CA LYS A 74 0.81 -8.86 -13.61
C LYS A 74 1.18 -7.38 -13.51
N SER A 75 2.09 -7.08 -12.59
CA SER A 75 2.38 -5.71 -12.16
C SER A 75 3.86 -5.49 -11.86
N TRP A 76 4.27 -4.22 -11.79
CA TRP A 76 5.61 -3.76 -11.48
C TRP A 76 5.56 -2.76 -10.33
N VAL A 77 6.41 -2.94 -9.32
CA VAL A 77 6.69 -1.92 -8.31
C VAL A 77 7.70 -0.93 -8.86
N ARG A 78 7.50 0.36 -8.59
CA ARG A 78 8.33 1.44 -9.11
C ARG A 78 9.14 2.09 -7.99
N LEU A 79 10.25 1.47 -7.57
CA LEU A 79 11.14 2.04 -6.54
C LEU A 79 11.80 3.35 -7.02
N ALA A 80 11.93 3.55 -8.33
CA ALA A 80 12.36 4.83 -8.91
C ALA A 80 11.34 5.98 -8.76
N LYS A 81 10.17 5.72 -8.16
CA LYS A 81 9.06 6.68 -7.98
C LYS A 81 8.51 6.66 -6.55
N VAL A 82 9.34 6.36 -5.56
CA VAL A 82 8.97 6.39 -4.13
C VAL A 82 8.46 7.78 -3.74
N SER A 83 7.49 7.82 -2.83
CA SER A 83 6.90 9.06 -2.31
C SER A 83 6.59 8.92 -0.83
N CYS A 84 6.78 10.00 -0.07
CA CYS A 84 6.28 10.13 1.30
C CYS A 84 4.93 10.85 1.23
N LEU A 85 3.89 10.25 1.78
CA LEU A 85 2.53 10.78 1.77
C LEU A 85 1.91 10.68 3.16
N GLU A 86 1.00 11.59 3.48
CA GLU A 86 0.18 11.45 4.68
C GLU A 86 -0.66 10.16 4.60
N LYS A 87 -0.79 9.44 5.71
CA LYS A 87 -1.57 8.19 5.81
C LYS A 87 -3.04 8.35 5.37
N ARG A 88 -3.59 9.57 5.43
CA ARG A 88 -4.94 9.87 4.90
C ARG A 88 -5.09 9.62 3.39
N ALA A 89 -3.99 9.52 2.65
CA ALA A 89 -4.02 9.19 1.22
C ALA A 89 -4.32 7.70 0.97
N ILE A 90 -4.22 6.84 2.01
CA ILE A 90 -4.60 5.43 1.92
C ILE A 90 -6.13 5.36 1.98
N VAL A 91 -6.72 4.88 0.88
CA VAL A 91 -8.18 4.81 0.70
C VAL A 91 -8.73 3.41 0.88
N ASP A 92 -7.87 2.40 0.91
CA ASP A 92 -8.18 1.03 1.31
C ASP A 92 -6.89 0.29 1.70
N ASN A 93 -6.98 -0.60 2.67
CA ASN A 93 -5.93 -1.57 2.90
C ASN A 93 -6.20 -2.69 1.91
N ALA A 94 -5.53 -2.67 0.75
CA ALA A 94 -5.68 -3.73 -0.24
C ALA A 94 -5.51 -5.09 0.46
N PRO A 95 -6.27 -6.12 0.08
CA PRO A 95 -6.35 -7.36 0.82
C PRO A 95 -5.04 -8.13 0.67
N SER A 96 -4.04 -7.77 1.46
CA SER A 96 -3.01 -8.72 1.85
C SER A 96 -3.73 -9.80 2.67
N HIS A 97 -3.50 -11.06 2.33
CA HIS A 97 -4.21 -12.23 2.86
C HIS A 97 -4.19 -12.38 4.41
N HIS A 98 -3.53 -11.47 5.13
CA HIS A 98 -3.49 -11.40 6.59
C HIS A 98 -4.80 -10.95 7.28
N ARG A 99 -5.81 -10.43 6.56
CA ARG A 99 -7.09 -10.06 7.20
C ARG A 99 -7.91 -11.27 7.67
N TRP A 100 -7.73 -12.45 7.07
CA TRP A 100 -8.39 -13.69 7.51
C TRP A 100 -7.82 -14.22 8.84
N TYR A 101 -6.52 -14.02 9.10
CA TYR A 101 -5.89 -14.49 10.35
C TYR A 101 -6.24 -13.64 11.57
N ARG A 102 -6.50 -12.34 11.39
CA ARG A 102 -6.86 -11.45 12.52
C ARG A 102 -8.28 -11.69 13.04
N HIS A 103 -9.19 -12.20 12.21
CA HIS A 103 -10.53 -12.63 12.66
C HIS A 103 -10.57 -14.06 13.20
N ALA A 104 -9.71 -14.96 12.71
CA ALA A 104 -9.62 -16.32 13.24
C ALA A 104 -9.13 -16.36 14.71
N GLN A 105 -8.26 -15.44 15.13
CA GLN A 105 -7.81 -15.36 16.53
C GLN A 105 -8.86 -14.80 17.51
N TYR A 106 -9.89 -14.09 17.03
CA TYR A 106 -11.03 -13.67 17.88
C TYR A 106 -12.21 -14.64 17.83
N ALA A 107 -12.34 -15.44 16.76
CA ALA A 107 -13.41 -16.41 16.59
C ALA A 107 -13.17 -17.75 17.33
N SER A 108 -11.96 -18.01 17.84
CA SER A 108 -11.65 -19.19 18.66
C SER A 108 -11.61 -18.90 20.17
N ALA A 109 -12.07 -17.71 20.60
CA ALA A 109 -12.08 -17.29 22.00
C ALA A 109 -13.48 -17.23 22.64
N HIS A 110 -14.52 -17.80 22.00
CA HIS A 110 -15.87 -17.87 22.54
C HIS A 110 -16.45 -19.27 22.34
#